data_AF-A0A139RPU9-F1
#
_entry.id   AF-A0A139RPU9-F1
#
_cell.length_a   1.000
_cell.length_b   1.000
_cell.length_c   1.000
_cell.angle_alpha   90.00
_cell.angle_beta   90.00
_cell.angle_gamma   90.00
#
_symmetry.space_group_name_H-M   'P 1'
#
loop_
_entity.id
_entity.type
_entity.pdbx_description
1 polymer ?
#
loop_
_entity_poly.entity_id
_entity_poly.type
_entity_poly.pdbx_seq_one_letter_code
_entity_poly.pdbx_strand_id
1 'polypeptide(L)'
;MRLELVNKSSDKASLASVEALFSPMYIDQDKAWDGKLFKDSFESLGRYKSNDFPKNVFDYYLGISDSQIVDKESKKNEYLRQLELVNGRINQVQSVYKTYRTKNKITETVPKDFKDLQKELDFYITETDKFSIKITDKTGELSKEKINLDILNQDLEELKKLSSKIKERFSEIRHECVYCHSILTRQQSLTRLELEDNELAIKSRIDSISQQIMKSKRIVQEKEEAIKQLQEQFNQYHERLTELKQLSDIDEYVNQNVLSELKKLEIQETSEKSNLDKLIGDITKEIRMLKKELNQRAKTIEGDYEALKNELSILIGSTGITDKKFRNFDKLKGSGTNLNKDLLVIFLVYMNLIDSKSITSLPFAIDSFVKNETDEKVLKKMFDAINSKFLSLKSQTFFSIIRDNLKYVDSKVNQVNIESPLLKREYYSDLSKEII
;
A
#
# COMPACT_ATOMS: atom_id res chain seq x y z
N MET A 1 4.75 -30.77 -16.34
CA MET A 1 4.49 -31.64 -15.19
C MET A 1 5.46 -31.32 -14.07
N ARG A 2 5.00 -30.95 -12.87
CA ARG A 2 5.86 -30.82 -11.67
C ARG A 2 5.18 -31.56 -10.53
N LEU A 3 5.42 -32.86 -10.46
CA LEU A 3 5.01 -33.68 -9.33
C LEU A 3 6.19 -33.74 -8.35
N GLU A 4 5.93 -33.41 -7.09
CA GLU A 4 6.89 -33.54 -6.01
C GLU A 4 6.50 -34.69 -5.09
N LEU A 5 7.46 -35.54 -4.76
CA LEU A 5 7.27 -36.71 -3.92
C LEU A 5 8.26 -36.68 -2.76
N VAL A 6 7.80 -37.12 -1.59
CA VAL A 6 8.60 -37.15 -0.36
C VAL A 6 9.48 -38.38 -0.35
N ASN A 7 10.79 -38.16 -0.27
CA ASN A 7 11.78 -39.23 -0.19
C ASN A 7 11.86 -39.78 1.24
N LYS A 8 11.95 -41.11 1.38
CA LYS A 8 12.02 -41.81 2.67
C LYS A 8 13.28 -41.48 3.46
N SER A 9 14.40 -41.19 2.79
CA SER A 9 15.69 -40.96 3.44
C SER A 9 15.90 -39.53 3.94
N SER A 10 15.35 -38.54 3.25
CA SER A 10 15.56 -37.12 3.56
C SER A 10 14.33 -36.41 4.13
N ASP A 11 13.16 -37.06 4.07
CA ASP A 11 11.85 -36.48 4.40
C ASP A 11 11.55 -35.15 3.69
N LYS A 12 12.26 -34.88 2.59
CA LYS A 12 12.08 -33.70 1.75
C LYS A 12 11.33 -34.07 0.49
N ALA A 13 10.45 -33.16 0.06
CA ALA A 13 9.83 -33.23 -1.25
C ALA A 13 10.89 -32.96 -2.33
N SER A 14 10.89 -33.79 -3.37
CA SER A 14 11.78 -33.66 -4.52
C SER A 14 11.01 -34.01 -5.79
N LEU A 15 11.49 -33.52 -6.94
CA LEU A 15 10.85 -33.80 -8.22
C LEU A 15 10.77 -35.32 -8.46
N ALA A 16 9.59 -35.80 -8.83
CA ALA A 16 9.33 -37.21 -9.09
C ALA A 16 10.26 -37.76 -10.18
N SER A 17 10.76 -38.99 -10.03
CA SER A 17 11.42 -39.68 -11.15
C SER A 17 10.45 -39.87 -12.29
N VAL A 18 11.01 -39.99 -13.50
CA VAL A 18 10.28 -40.46 -14.68
C VAL A 18 9.61 -41.82 -14.41
N GLU A 19 10.29 -42.74 -13.73
CA GLU A 19 9.73 -44.04 -13.30
C GLU A 19 8.51 -43.90 -12.37
N ALA A 20 8.52 -42.90 -11.47
CA ALA A 20 7.39 -42.60 -10.60
C ALA A 20 6.17 -42.07 -11.37
N LEU A 21 6.40 -41.32 -12.45
CA LEU A 21 5.34 -40.84 -13.33
C LEU A 21 4.74 -41.96 -14.18
N PHE A 22 5.55 -42.93 -14.60
CA PHE A 22 5.10 -44.07 -15.41
C PHE A 22 4.48 -45.22 -14.59
N SER A 23 4.64 -45.24 -13.26
CA SER A 23 4.12 -46.34 -12.45
C SER A 23 2.62 -46.65 -12.61
N PRO A 24 1.72 -45.66 -12.82
CA PRO A 24 0.30 -45.95 -13.08
C PRO A 24 0.03 -46.48 -14.49
N MET A 25 0.98 -46.27 -15.41
CA MET A 25 0.86 -46.61 -16.83
C MET A 25 1.40 -48.01 -17.14
N TYR A 26 2.22 -48.59 -16.26
CA TYR A 26 2.90 -49.85 -16.50
C TYR A 26 2.62 -50.90 -15.40
N ILE A 27 2.20 -52.08 -15.83
CA ILE A 27 1.95 -53.24 -14.97
C ILE A 27 2.92 -54.35 -15.36
N ASP A 28 3.83 -54.66 -14.45
CA ASP A 28 4.84 -55.71 -14.60
C ASP A 28 4.30 -57.09 -14.16
N GLN A 29 4.56 -58.14 -14.95
CA GLN A 29 4.08 -59.49 -14.66
C GLN A 29 4.68 -60.01 -13.36
N ASP A 30 5.95 -59.72 -13.07
CA ASP A 30 6.62 -60.30 -11.91
C ASP A 30 6.30 -59.57 -10.60
N LYS A 31 6.27 -58.22 -10.62
CA LYS A 31 6.17 -57.41 -9.40
C LYS A 31 4.75 -56.92 -9.07
N ALA A 32 3.88 -56.69 -10.07
CA ALA A 32 2.57 -56.06 -9.84
C ALA A 32 1.50 -57.04 -9.28
N TRP A 33 1.69 -58.35 -9.50
CA TRP A 33 0.71 -59.38 -9.16
C TRP A 33 0.83 -59.94 -7.72
N ASP A 34 1.84 -59.51 -6.97
CA ASP A 34 2.10 -59.91 -5.57
C ASP A 34 1.20 -59.20 -4.54
N GLY A 35 0.15 -58.51 -5.02
CA GLY A 35 -0.83 -57.80 -4.20
C GLY A 35 -0.45 -56.36 -3.83
N LYS A 36 0.75 -55.88 -4.22
CA LYS A 36 1.18 -54.49 -3.99
C LYS A 36 0.80 -53.60 -5.18
N LEU A 37 -0.14 -52.69 -4.97
CA LEU A 37 -0.65 -51.82 -6.03
C LEU A 37 0.34 -50.69 -6.37
N PHE A 38 0.91 -50.71 -7.59
CA PHE A 38 1.73 -49.64 -8.20
C PHE A 38 3.00 -49.21 -7.43
N LYS A 39 3.40 -49.95 -6.38
CA LYS A 39 4.54 -49.61 -5.51
C LYS A 39 5.88 -50.15 -6.01
N ASP A 40 5.85 -51.34 -6.62
CA ASP A 40 7.06 -52.10 -6.98
C ASP A 40 7.22 -52.22 -8.51
N SER A 41 6.48 -51.44 -9.31
CA SER A 41 6.56 -51.50 -10.78
C SER A 41 7.98 -51.18 -11.30
N PHE A 42 8.75 -50.36 -10.58
CA PHE A 42 10.17 -50.11 -10.85
C PHE A 42 10.99 -50.17 -9.56
N GLU A 43 12.25 -50.60 -9.66
CA GLU A 43 13.13 -50.79 -8.49
C GLU A 43 13.47 -49.49 -7.77
N SER A 44 13.56 -48.37 -8.50
CA SER A 44 13.90 -47.08 -7.89
C SER A 44 12.76 -46.47 -7.05
N LEU A 45 11.54 -46.99 -7.14
CA LEU A 45 10.36 -46.45 -6.42
C LEU A 45 10.43 -46.67 -4.91
N GLY A 46 11.24 -47.63 -4.44
CA GLY A 46 11.47 -47.88 -3.01
C GLY A 46 12.06 -46.71 -2.23
N ARG A 47 12.52 -45.65 -2.92
CA ARG A 47 13.00 -44.40 -2.32
C ARG A 47 11.88 -43.50 -1.77
N TYR A 48 10.63 -43.71 -2.18
CA TYR A 48 9.51 -42.87 -1.75
C TYR A 48 8.73 -43.49 -0.58
N LYS A 49 8.02 -42.66 0.18
CA LYS A 49 7.12 -43.14 1.24
C LYS A 49 5.99 -44.00 0.64
N SER A 50 5.92 -45.25 1.06
CA SER A 50 5.06 -46.30 0.46
C SER A 50 3.56 -46.08 0.58
N ASN A 51 3.11 -45.22 1.51
CA ASN A 51 1.69 -44.93 1.71
C ASN A 51 1.23 -43.70 0.93
N ASP A 52 2.14 -42.75 0.70
CA ASP A 52 1.80 -41.46 0.07
C ASP A 52 2.12 -41.47 -1.43
N PHE A 53 3.11 -42.26 -1.86
CA PHE A 53 3.58 -42.26 -3.25
C PHE A 53 2.48 -42.56 -4.27
N PRO A 54 1.81 -43.73 -4.26
CA PRO A 54 0.81 -44.03 -5.29
C PRO A 54 -0.33 -43.01 -5.26
N LYS A 55 -0.81 -42.65 -4.06
CA LYS A 55 -1.87 -41.67 -3.87
C LYS A 55 -1.53 -40.32 -4.52
N ASN A 56 -0.35 -39.78 -4.27
CA ASN A 56 0.06 -38.48 -4.81
C ASN A 56 0.20 -38.50 -6.33
N VAL A 57 0.68 -39.61 -6.91
CA VAL A 57 0.78 -39.77 -8.37
C VAL A 57 -0.61 -39.85 -9.02
N PHE A 58 -1.53 -40.65 -8.45
CA PHE A 58 -2.89 -40.73 -8.96
C PHE A 58 -3.64 -39.40 -8.79
N ASP A 59 -3.48 -38.73 -7.65
CA ASP A 59 -4.07 -37.41 -7.42
C ASP A 59 -3.55 -36.36 -8.41
N TYR A 60 -2.28 -36.48 -8.83
CA TYR A 60 -1.69 -35.65 -9.87
C TYR A 60 -2.35 -35.85 -11.24
N TYR A 61 -2.42 -37.10 -11.72
CA TYR A 61 -3.04 -37.39 -13.02
C TYR A 61 -4.53 -37.04 -13.03
N LEU A 62 -5.23 -37.28 -11.93
CA LEU A 62 -6.65 -37.00 -11.80
C LEU A 62 -6.96 -35.52 -11.55
N GLY A 63 -5.95 -34.65 -11.44
CA GLY A 63 -6.10 -33.22 -11.22
C GLY A 63 -6.73 -32.86 -9.88
N ILE A 64 -6.50 -33.68 -8.87
CA ILE A 64 -6.99 -33.55 -7.49
C ILE A 64 -5.84 -33.38 -6.48
N SER A 65 -4.66 -32.99 -6.96
CA SER A 65 -3.48 -32.73 -6.12
C SER A 65 -3.59 -31.40 -5.37
N ASP A 66 -3.13 -31.39 -4.12
CA ASP A 66 -3.10 -30.19 -3.27
C ASP A 66 -1.93 -29.22 -3.57
N SER A 67 -1.10 -29.52 -4.57
CA SER A 67 0.12 -28.72 -4.90
C SER A 67 -0.16 -27.22 -5.03
N GLN A 68 -1.20 -26.85 -5.79
CA GLN A 68 -1.61 -25.46 -5.98
C GLN A 68 -2.12 -24.80 -4.68
N ILE A 69 -2.73 -25.57 -3.78
CA ILE A 69 -3.15 -25.07 -2.47
C ILE A 69 -1.93 -24.81 -1.62
N VAL A 70 -0.98 -25.75 -1.57
CA VAL A 70 0.25 -25.62 -0.78
C VAL A 70 1.07 -24.40 -1.22
N ASP A 71 1.20 -24.16 -2.53
CA ASP A 71 1.88 -22.97 -3.07
C ASP A 71 1.19 -21.67 -2.63
N LYS A 72 -0.15 -21.63 -2.67
CA LYS A 72 -0.93 -20.45 -2.24
C LYS A 72 -0.90 -20.26 -0.73
N GLU A 73 -0.87 -21.35 0.05
CA GLU A 73 -0.70 -21.31 1.51
C GLU A 73 0.69 -20.81 1.89
N SER A 74 1.74 -21.19 1.15
CA SER A 74 3.09 -20.66 1.31
C SER A 74 3.13 -19.14 1.07
N LYS A 75 2.56 -18.68 -0.05
CA LYS A 75 2.44 -17.23 -0.36
C LYS A 75 1.66 -16.46 0.71
N LYS A 76 0.57 -17.05 1.23
CA LYS A 76 -0.20 -16.48 2.33
C LYS A 76 0.67 -16.31 3.59
N ASN A 77 1.48 -17.31 3.92
CA ASN A 77 2.38 -17.24 5.08
C ASN A 77 3.46 -16.18 4.90
N GLU A 78 3.94 -15.95 3.68
CA GLU A 78 4.85 -14.85 3.37
C GLU A 78 4.22 -13.48 3.61
N TYR A 79 2.99 -13.26 3.12
CA TYR A 79 2.25 -12.01 3.39
C TYR A 79 1.93 -11.81 4.87
N LEU A 80 1.63 -12.88 5.62
CA LEU A 80 1.44 -12.79 7.07
C LEU A 80 2.72 -12.33 7.78
N ARG A 81 3.89 -12.83 7.38
CA ARG A 81 5.18 -12.38 7.93
C ARG A 81 5.44 -10.90 7.60
N GLN A 82 5.15 -10.47 6.38
CA GLN A 82 5.28 -9.06 6.00
C GLN A 82 4.33 -8.17 6.82
N LEU A 83 3.10 -8.63 7.05
CA LEU A 83 2.12 -7.92 7.87
C LEU A 83 2.58 -7.77 9.33
N GLU A 84 3.20 -8.80 9.91
CA GLU A 84 3.81 -8.71 11.24
C GLU A 84 4.92 -7.65 11.30
N LEU A 85 5.77 -7.58 10.27
CA LEU A 85 6.83 -6.57 10.17
C LEU A 85 6.26 -5.15 10.07
N VAL A 86 5.26 -4.93 9.21
CA VAL A 86 4.59 -3.62 9.05
C VAL A 86 3.88 -3.22 10.35
N ASN A 87 3.18 -4.13 11.02
CA ASN A 87 2.59 -3.86 12.34
C ASN A 87 3.66 -3.48 13.38
N GLY A 88 4.82 -4.16 13.35
CA GLY A 88 5.97 -3.81 14.17
C GLY A 88 6.46 -2.38 13.91
N ARG A 89 6.58 -1.97 12.64
CA ARG A 89 6.97 -0.60 12.26
C ARG A 89 5.95 0.44 12.69
N ILE A 90 4.65 0.20 12.47
CA ILE A 90 3.58 1.11 12.91
C ILE A 90 3.66 1.32 14.43
N ASN A 91 3.81 0.24 15.20
CA ASN A 91 3.93 0.32 16.66
C ASN A 91 5.17 1.11 17.09
N GLN A 92 6.29 0.95 16.40
CA GLN A 92 7.50 1.74 16.65
C GLN A 92 7.29 3.22 16.33
N VAL A 93 6.71 3.55 15.18
CA VAL A 93 6.40 4.94 14.78
C VAL A 93 5.46 5.59 15.78
N GLN A 94 4.39 4.90 16.20
CA GLN A 94 3.46 5.38 17.22
C GLN A 94 4.11 5.56 18.59
N SER A 95 5.01 4.65 18.97
CA SER A 95 5.80 4.78 20.19
C SER A 95 6.71 6.01 20.14
N VAL A 96 7.41 6.22 19.03
CA VAL A 96 8.27 7.40 18.82
C VAL A 96 7.44 8.68 18.83
N TYR A 97 6.29 8.70 18.15
CA TYR A 97 5.36 9.82 18.13
C TYR A 97 4.89 10.20 19.54
N LYS A 98 4.45 9.21 20.34
CA LYS A 98 3.99 9.44 21.72
C LYS A 98 5.13 9.94 22.61
N THR A 99 6.29 9.30 22.56
CA THR A 99 7.47 9.69 23.38
C THR A 99 7.93 11.10 23.03
N TYR A 100 8.02 11.42 21.74
CA TYR A 100 8.44 12.74 21.27
C TYR A 100 7.44 13.84 21.67
N ARG A 101 6.14 13.57 21.50
CA ARG A 101 5.07 14.48 21.96
C ARG A 101 5.14 14.76 23.46
N THR A 102 5.34 13.71 24.27
CA THR A 102 5.34 13.83 25.74
C THR A 102 6.57 14.58 26.24
N LYS A 103 7.74 14.31 25.64
CA LYS A 103 9.00 14.96 25.99
C LYS A 103 9.00 16.46 25.66
N ASN A 104 8.37 16.83 24.53
CA ASN A 104 8.44 18.20 24.02
C ASN A 104 7.18 19.05 24.29
N LYS A 105 6.16 18.51 25.00
CA LYS A 105 4.94 19.22 25.42
C LYS A 105 4.20 19.97 24.30
N ILE A 106 4.14 19.39 23.10
CA ILE A 106 3.54 20.04 21.92
C ILE A 106 2.01 19.88 21.92
N THR A 107 1.28 21.00 21.80
CA THR A 107 -0.16 21.05 21.52
C THR A 107 -0.39 21.08 20.01
N GLU A 108 -1.22 20.17 19.49
CA GLU A 108 -1.50 20.04 18.05
C GLU A 108 -2.02 21.36 17.46
N THR A 109 -1.22 22.00 16.62
CA THR A 109 -1.70 22.98 15.63
C THR A 109 -1.23 22.55 14.25
N VAL A 110 -2.12 22.72 13.27
CA VAL A 110 -1.94 22.27 11.88
C VAL A 110 -0.81 23.09 11.23
N PRO A 111 0.14 22.49 10.51
CA PRO A 111 1.21 23.24 9.87
C PRO A 111 0.64 24.14 8.77
N LYS A 112 0.73 25.46 8.92
CA LYS A 112 0.69 26.40 7.79
C LYS A 112 2.07 26.37 7.12
N ASP A 113 2.11 26.33 5.79
CA ASP A 113 3.34 26.27 5.01
C ASP A 113 4.30 27.43 5.37
N PHE A 114 5.57 27.09 5.65
CA PHE A 114 6.63 28.04 6.07
C PHE A 114 6.84 29.19 5.08
N LYS A 115 6.63 28.93 3.78
CA LYS A 115 6.72 29.97 2.74
C LYS A 115 5.65 31.05 2.90
N ASP A 116 4.48 30.70 3.40
CA ASP A 116 3.39 31.66 3.56
C ASP A 116 3.57 32.45 4.86
N LEU A 117 4.06 31.81 5.93
CA LEU A 117 4.43 32.50 7.17
C LEU A 117 5.59 33.49 6.96
N GLN A 118 6.60 33.12 6.17
CA GLN A 118 7.74 33.98 5.88
C GLN A 118 7.32 35.20 5.05
N LYS A 119 6.45 35.01 4.04
CA LYS A 119 5.87 36.13 3.28
C LYS A 119 5.01 37.04 4.14
N GLU A 120 4.27 36.48 5.08
CA GLU A 120 3.41 37.23 5.99
C GLU A 120 4.25 38.05 6.98
N LEU A 121 5.34 37.47 7.51
CA LEU A 121 6.32 38.19 8.34
C LEU A 121 7.01 39.32 7.56
N ASP A 122 7.51 39.04 6.35
CA ASP A 122 8.16 40.06 5.51
C ASP A 122 7.19 41.20 5.16
N PHE A 123 5.92 40.89 4.92
CA PHE A 123 4.87 41.88 4.68
C PHE A 123 4.67 42.80 5.89
N TYR A 124 4.51 42.22 7.09
CA TYR A 124 4.32 43.02 8.31
C TYR A 124 5.54 43.84 8.69
N ILE A 125 6.77 43.34 8.46
CA ILE A 125 8.02 44.11 8.64
C ILE A 125 8.03 45.31 7.68
N THR A 126 7.75 45.07 6.40
CA THR A 126 7.77 46.12 5.38
C THR A 126 6.73 47.21 5.65
N GLU A 127 5.54 46.84 6.11
CA GLU A 127 4.49 47.82 6.45
C GLU A 127 4.83 48.59 7.73
N THR A 128 5.37 47.95 8.77
CA THR A 128 5.80 48.67 9.98
C THR A 128 6.91 49.68 9.70
N ASP A 129 7.87 49.34 8.84
CA ASP A 129 8.92 50.28 8.41
C ASP A 129 8.36 51.49 7.64
N LYS A 130 7.40 51.27 6.74
CA LYS A 130 6.71 52.36 6.03
C LYS A 130 5.95 53.29 6.97
N PHE A 131 5.27 52.73 7.97
CA PHE A 131 4.57 53.54 8.97
C PHE A 131 5.55 54.33 9.83
N SER A 132 6.67 53.72 10.23
CA SER A 132 7.73 54.40 10.99
C SER A 132 8.26 55.63 10.24
N ILE A 133 8.63 55.47 8.96
CA ILE A 133 9.12 56.57 8.11
C ILE A 133 8.08 57.71 8.02
N LYS A 134 6.81 57.35 7.74
CA LYS A 134 5.72 58.34 7.65
C LYS A 134 5.48 59.08 8.96
N ILE A 135 5.61 58.39 10.10
CA ILE A 135 5.49 59.01 11.43
C ILE A 135 6.65 59.98 11.64
N THR A 136 7.89 59.58 11.32
CA THR A 136 9.07 60.47 11.46
C THR A 136 8.93 61.73 10.62
N ASP A 137 8.53 61.60 9.34
CA ASP A 137 8.35 62.74 8.44
C ASP A 137 7.27 63.71 8.95
N LYS A 138 6.08 63.19 9.30
CA LYS A 138 4.99 64.03 9.83
C LYS A 138 5.33 64.66 11.17
N THR A 139 6.10 63.97 12.02
CA THR A 139 6.57 64.52 13.31
C THR A 139 7.56 65.66 13.08
N GLY A 140 8.44 65.53 12.08
CA GLY A 140 9.36 66.59 11.66
C GLY A 140 8.64 67.81 11.07
N GLU A 141 7.53 67.62 10.38
CA GLU A 141 6.70 68.75 9.94
C GLU A 141 5.92 69.39 11.08
N LEU A 142 5.41 68.60 12.03
CA LEU A 142 4.70 69.10 13.20
C LEU A 142 5.63 69.95 14.09
N SER A 143 6.87 69.52 14.28
CA SER A 143 7.84 70.28 15.10
C SER A 143 8.14 71.66 14.50
N LYS A 144 8.29 71.75 13.17
CA LYS A 144 8.44 73.03 12.46
C LYS A 144 7.24 73.94 12.68
N GLU A 145 6.02 73.42 12.61
CA GLU A 145 4.83 74.26 12.81
C GLU A 145 4.58 74.65 14.27
N LYS A 146 5.00 73.83 15.24
CA LYS A 146 5.01 74.23 16.66
C LYS A 146 5.99 75.37 16.90
N ILE A 147 7.20 75.31 16.34
CA ILE A 147 8.18 76.39 16.42
C ILE A 147 7.62 77.69 15.83
N ASN A 148 7.00 77.62 14.64
CA ASN A 148 6.37 78.79 14.02
C ASN A 148 5.25 79.38 14.90
N LEU A 149 4.42 78.52 15.51
CA LEU A 149 3.35 78.94 16.39
C LEU A 149 3.88 79.59 17.67
N ASP A 150 4.98 79.08 18.23
CA ASP A 150 5.64 79.66 19.41
C ASP A 150 6.22 81.05 19.09
N ILE A 151 6.86 81.23 17.93
CA ILE A 151 7.33 82.54 17.46
C ILE A 151 6.16 83.52 17.33
N LEU A 152 5.06 83.12 16.70
CA LEU A 152 3.88 83.98 16.55
C LEU A 152 3.25 84.37 17.90
N ASN A 153 3.23 83.45 18.87
CA ASN A 153 2.76 83.75 20.23
C ASN A 153 3.68 84.75 20.95
N GLN A 154 5.00 84.59 20.80
CA GLN A 154 5.98 85.51 21.36
C GLN A 154 5.82 86.91 20.75
N ASP A 155 5.71 87.01 19.42
CA ASP A 155 5.48 88.28 18.71
C ASP A 155 4.20 88.97 19.20
N LEU A 156 3.13 88.20 19.42
CA LEU A 156 1.86 88.72 19.95
C LEU A 156 2.01 89.26 21.37
N GLU A 157 2.79 88.58 22.23
CA GLU A 157 3.05 89.04 23.59
C GLU A 157 3.89 90.32 23.60
N GLU A 158 4.91 90.40 22.73
CA GLU A 158 5.74 91.60 22.56
C GLU A 158 4.92 92.79 22.05
N LEU A 159 4.04 92.59 21.06
CA LEU A 159 3.14 93.63 20.57
C LEU A 159 2.15 94.12 21.63
N LYS A 160 1.65 93.23 22.50
CA LYS A 160 0.81 93.62 23.63
C LYS A 160 1.58 94.49 24.64
N LYS A 161 2.83 94.14 24.94
CA LYS A 161 3.72 94.95 25.81
C LYS A 161 4.04 96.31 25.17
N LEU A 162 4.23 96.37 23.85
CA LEU A 162 4.42 97.64 23.14
C LEU A 162 3.15 98.50 23.17
N SER A 163 1.98 97.90 22.96
CA SER A 163 0.70 98.60 23.05
C SER A 163 0.45 99.17 24.45
N SER A 164 0.77 98.43 25.51
CA SER A 164 0.61 98.94 26.89
C SER A 164 1.54 100.13 27.16
N LYS A 165 2.81 100.06 26.75
CA LYS A 165 3.77 101.17 26.88
C LYS A 165 3.36 102.42 26.09
N ILE A 166 2.77 102.24 24.91
CA ILE A 166 2.25 103.36 24.11
C ILE A 166 1.06 104.02 24.82
N LYS A 167 0.16 103.23 25.40
CA LYS A 167 -0.98 103.77 26.19
C LYS A 167 -0.52 104.51 27.44
N GLU A 168 0.46 103.97 28.15
CA GLU A 168 1.11 104.65 29.29
C GLU A 168 1.69 105.99 28.85
N ARG A 169 2.54 105.99 27.82
CA ARG A 169 3.15 107.22 27.27
C ARG A 169 2.12 108.22 26.75
N PHE A 170 1.04 107.75 26.14
CA PHE A 170 -0.07 108.60 25.68
C PHE A 170 -0.80 109.27 26.86
N SER A 171 -0.93 108.57 27.99
CA SER A 171 -1.57 109.09 29.20
C SER A 171 -0.71 110.13 29.93
N GLU A 172 0.62 110.02 29.84
CA GLU A 172 1.60 110.94 30.46
C GLU A 172 1.66 112.30 29.75
N ILE A 173 1.35 112.38 28.45
CA ILE A 173 1.35 113.64 27.68
C ILE A 173 0.09 114.45 27.97
N ARG A 174 -0.05 114.96 29.19
CA ARG A 174 -1.12 115.88 29.62
C ARG A 174 -0.55 117.01 30.46
N HIS A 175 -0.14 118.12 29.85
CA HIS A 175 0.24 119.33 30.58
C HIS A 175 -0.37 120.59 29.95
N GLU A 176 -1.03 121.37 30.80
CA GLU A 176 -1.67 122.63 30.45
C GLU A 176 -0.62 123.73 30.25
N CYS A 177 -0.70 124.47 29.15
CA CYS A 177 0.19 125.59 28.87
C CYS A 177 -0.07 126.73 29.86
N VAL A 178 0.96 127.15 30.60
CA VAL A 178 0.88 128.19 31.65
C VAL A 178 0.45 129.57 31.11
N TYR A 179 0.60 129.83 29.80
CA TYR A 179 0.34 131.16 29.22
C TYR A 179 -0.98 131.29 28.43
N CYS A 180 -1.54 130.20 27.92
CA CYS A 180 -2.77 130.25 27.11
C CYS A 180 -3.81 129.21 27.52
N HIS A 181 -3.57 128.44 28.60
CA HIS A 181 -4.42 127.35 29.07
C HIS A 181 -4.75 126.29 27.99
N SER A 182 -4.02 126.28 26.87
CA SER A 182 -4.17 125.23 25.87
C SER A 182 -3.61 123.93 26.43
N ILE A 183 -4.40 122.87 26.38
CA ILE A 183 -4.12 121.59 27.04
C ILE A 183 -2.93 120.83 26.40
N LEU A 184 -2.46 121.24 25.21
CA LEU A 184 -1.37 120.61 24.46
C LEU A 184 -0.56 121.64 23.65
N THR A 185 0.77 121.56 23.68
CA THR A 185 1.66 122.29 22.73
C THR A 185 1.66 121.62 21.35
N ARG A 186 2.03 122.36 20.29
CA ARG A 186 2.11 121.81 18.91
C ARG A 186 2.98 120.54 18.82
N GLN A 187 4.10 120.51 19.54
CA GLN A 187 4.98 119.33 19.59
C GLN A 187 4.28 118.14 20.28
N GLN A 188 3.60 118.38 21.41
CA GLN A 188 2.85 117.31 22.10
C GLN A 188 1.67 116.80 21.28
N SER A 189 0.96 117.65 20.54
CA SER A 189 -0.10 117.23 19.63
C SER A 189 0.44 116.33 18.51
N LEU A 190 1.58 116.69 17.91
CA LEU A 190 2.24 115.86 16.89
C LEU A 190 2.69 114.51 17.47
N THR A 191 3.29 114.50 18.66
CA THR A 191 3.69 113.24 19.33
C THR A 191 2.49 112.37 19.69
N ARG A 192 1.34 112.95 20.06
CA ARG A 192 0.12 112.17 20.33
C ARG A 192 -0.48 111.57 19.07
N LEU A 193 -0.46 112.31 17.96
CA LEU A 193 -0.88 111.80 16.65
C LEU A 193 0.03 110.62 16.21
N GLU A 194 1.35 110.76 16.36
CA GLU A 194 2.31 109.67 16.09
C GLU A 194 2.07 108.45 16.98
N LEU A 195 1.73 108.63 18.25
CA LEU A 195 1.42 107.53 19.16
C LEU A 195 0.10 106.83 18.82
N GLU A 196 -0.92 107.57 18.38
CA GLU A 196 -2.19 107.00 17.89
C GLU A 196 -1.98 106.21 16.59
N ASP A 197 -1.23 106.75 15.63
CA ASP A 197 -0.88 106.04 14.39
C ASP A 197 -0.10 104.74 14.68
N ASN A 198 0.86 104.80 15.61
CA ASN A 198 1.59 103.62 16.07
C ASN A 198 0.67 102.61 16.78
N GLU A 199 -0.28 103.07 17.60
CA GLU A 199 -1.25 102.19 18.26
C GLU A 199 -2.16 101.50 17.24
N LEU A 200 -2.62 102.21 16.21
CA LEU A 200 -3.43 101.66 15.12
C LEU A 200 -2.64 100.62 14.31
N ALA A 201 -1.38 100.91 13.97
CA ALA A 201 -0.50 99.97 13.28
C ALA A 201 -0.26 98.70 14.11
N ILE A 202 -0.04 98.84 15.42
CA ILE A 202 0.14 97.71 16.33
C ILE A 202 -1.15 96.88 16.46
N LYS A 203 -2.32 97.51 16.58
CA LYS A 203 -3.61 96.80 16.62
C LYS A 203 -3.85 95.99 15.35
N SER A 204 -3.62 96.59 14.17
CA SER A 204 -3.71 95.89 12.89
C SER A 204 -2.76 94.69 12.83
N ARG A 205 -1.54 94.84 13.35
CA ARG A 205 -0.57 93.74 13.41
C ARG A 205 -0.97 92.65 14.40
N ILE A 206 -1.51 93.00 15.57
CA ILE A 206 -2.05 92.05 16.55
C ILE A 206 -3.17 91.22 15.92
N ASP A 207 -4.10 91.84 15.19
CA ASP A 207 -5.20 91.13 14.53
C ASP A 207 -4.68 90.18 13.45
N SER A 208 -3.71 90.62 12.65
CA SER A 208 -3.05 89.80 11.62
C SER A 208 -2.36 88.58 12.22
N ILE A 209 -1.56 88.77 13.27
CA ILE A 209 -0.86 87.67 13.97
C ILE A 209 -1.87 86.75 14.67
N SER A 210 -2.93 87.28 15.27
CA SER A 210 -3.98 86.47 15.91
C SER A 210 -4.69 85.55 14.90
N GLN A 211 -4.94 86.04 13.68
CA GLN A 211 -5.49 85.21 12.61
C GLN A 211 -4.51 84.13 12.14
N GLN A 212 -3.21 84.45 12.06
CA GLN A 212 -2.17 83.47 11.72
C GLN A 212 -2.06 82.38 12.79
N ILE A 213 -2.08 82.75 14.08
CA ILE A 213 -2.08 81.80 15.20
C ILE A 213 -3.29 80.86 15.13
N MET A 214 -4.49 81.38 14.83
CA MET A 214 -5.68 80.53 14.68
C MET A 214 -5.54 79.51 13.55
N LYS A 215 -4.95 79.90 12.40
CA LYS A 215 -4.70 78.99 11.29
C LYS A 215 -3.64 77.95 11.64
N SER A 216 -2.50 78.36 12.20
CA SER A 216 -1.43 77.44 12.61
C SER A 216 -1.89 76.47 13.70
N LYS A 217 -2.73 76.90 14.65
CA LYS A 217 -3.33 76.01 15.67
C LYS A 217 -4.17 74.89 15.06
N ARG A 218 -5.00 75.19 14.05
CA ARG A 218 -5.80 74.18 13.36
C ARG A 218 -4.92 73.17 12.62
N ILE A 219 -3.91 73.66 11.91
CA ILE A 219 -2.95 72.80 11.18
C ILE A 219 -2.19 71.88 12.16
N VAL A 220 -1.77 72.40 13.31
CA VAL A 220 -1.11 71.61 14.36
C VAL A 220 -2.04 70.51 14.88
N GLN A 221 -3.31 70.82 15.18
CA GLN A 221 -4.29 69.82 15.64
C GLN A 221 -4.54 68.73 14.60
N GLU A 222 -4.76 69.10 13.33
CA GLU A 222 -4.97 68.14 12.24
C GLU A 222 -3.76 67.20 12.06
N LYS A 223 -2.53 67.73 12.18
CA LYS A 223 -1.31 66.92 12.10
C LYS A 223 -1.13 66.01 13.32
N GLU A 224 -1.48 66.47 14.52
CA GLU A 224 -1.45 65.65 15.74
C GLU A 224 -2.43 64.47 15.67
N GLU A 225 -3.66 64.70 15.21
CA GLU A 225 -4.65 63.63 15.00
C GLU A 225 -4.18 62.61 13.96
N ALA A 226 -3.60 63.10 12.85
CA ALA A 226 -3.07 62.22 11.81
C ALA A 226 -1.88 61.37 12.28
N ILE A 227 -1.02 61.90 13.17
CA ILE A 227 0.08 61.13 13.77
C ILE A 227 -0.47 60.08 14.74
N LYS A 228 -1.46 60.43 15.55
CA LYS A 228 -2.08 59.50 16.51
C LYS A 228 -2.70 58.29 15.81
N GLN A 229 -3.42 58.52 14.71
CA GLN A 229 -3.99 57.44 13.88
C GLN A 229 -2.91 56.54 13.28
N LEU A 230 -1.80 57.10 12.81
CA LEU A 230 -0.67 56.32 12.27
C LEU A 230 0.04 55.51 13.36
N GLN A 231 0.18 56.05 14.57
CA GLN A 231 0.75 55.35 15.72
C GLN A 231 -0.13 54.18 16.18
N GLU A 232 -1.45 54.37 16.17
CA GLU A 232 -2.40 53.30 16.52
C GLU A 232 -2.32 52.13 15.52
N GLN A 233 -2.25 52.44 14.22
CA GLN A 233 -2.03 51.42 13.19
C GLN A 233 -0.65 50.74 13.36
N PHE A 234 0.41 51.50 13.62
CA PHE A 234 1.74 50.95 13.88
C PHE A 234 1.73 49.96 15.05
N ASN A 235 1.10 50.30 16.16
CA ASN A 235 1.03 49.44 17.35
C ASN A 235 0.26 48.14 17.07
N GLN A 236 -0.85 48.21 16.33
CA GLN A 236 -1.61 47.01 15.95
C GLN A 236 -0.79 46.05 15.07
N TYR A 237 -0.04 46.57 14.10
CA TYR A 237 0.84 45.75 13.28
C TYR A 237 2.05 45.23 14.06
N HIS A 238 2.59 46.03 14.99
CA HIS A 238 3.69 45.63 15.85
C HIS A 238 3.29 44.51 16.81
N GLU A 239 2.13 44.61 17.46
CA GLU A 239 1.58 43.58 18.36
C GLU A 239 1.42 42.24 17.64
N ARG A 240 0.78 42.25 16.46
CA ARG A 240 0.68 41.06 15.60
C ARG A 240 2.04 40.50 15.21
N LEU A 241 3.02 41.35 14.94
CA LEU A 241 4.38 40.92 14.60
C LEU A 241 5.10 40.28 15.80
N THR A 242 4.89 40.75 17.03
CA THR A 242 5.37 40.09 18.25
C THR A 242 4.69 38.75 18.52
N GLU A 243 3.38 38.63 18.31
CA GLU A 243 2.65 37.36 18.41
C GLU A 243 3.16 36.33 17.40
N LEU A 244 3.37 36.75 16.15
CA LEU A 244 3.95 35.90 15.10
C LEU A 244 5.40 35.51 15.40
N LYS A 245 6.20 36.38 16.04
CA LYS A 245 7.56 36.05 16.48
C LYS A 245 7.59 35.03 17.61
N GLN A 246 6.62 35.04 18.54
CA GLN A 246 6.52 34.00 19.58
C GLN A 246 6.14 32.63 19.00
N LEU A 247 5.39 32.60 17.90
CA LEU A 247 5.13 31.37 17.13
C LEU A 247 6.32 30.89 16.27
N SER A 248 7.41 31.68 16.21
CA SER A 248 8.57 31.42 15.35
C SER A 248 9.77 30.81 16.09
N ASP A 249 9.63 30.39 17.35
CA ASP A 249 10.67 29.61 18.02
C ASP A 249 10.90 28.34 17.19
N ILE A 250 12.02 28.34 16.46
CA ILE A 250 12.40 27.36 15.44
C ILE A 250 12.27 25.92 15.98
N ASP A 251 12.47 25.74 17.28
CA ASP A 251 12.30 24.48 17.97
C ASP A 251 10.86 23.95 17.93
N GLU A 252 9.83 24.79 18.08
CA GLU A 252 8.43 24.34 18.01
C GLU A 252 8.04 23.96 16.59
N TYR A 253 8.54 24.69 15.58
CA TYR A 253 8.36 24.35 14.17
C TYR A 253 9.08 23.05 13.77
N VAL A 254 10.35 22.89 14.17
CA VAL A 254 11.11 21.65 13.93
C VAL A 254 10.41 20.47 14.59
N ASN A 255 9.94 20.64 15.83
CA ASN A 255 9.19 19.64 16.56
C ASN A 255 7.87 19.27 15.86
N GLN A 256 7.12 20.24 15.34
CA GLN A 256 5.90 19.99 14.57
C GLN A 256 6.18 19.31 13.23
N ASN A 257 7.26 19.69 12.54
CA ASN A 257 7.65 19.08 11.29
C ASN A 257 8.04 17.60 11.48
N VAL A 258 8.81 17.28 12.53
CA VAL A 258 9.14 15.90 12.91
C VAL A 258 7.88 15.08 13.19
N LEU A 259 6.91 15.63 13.93
CA LEU A 259 5.62 14.96 14.16
C LEU A 259 4.83 14.76 12.85
N SER A 260 4.88 15.73 11.93
CA SER A 260 4.22 15.63 10.63
C SER A 260 4.84 14.54 9.74
N GLU A 261 6.17 14.42 9.73
CA GLU A 261 6.90 13.38 9.01
C GLU A 261 6.63 12.00 9.62
N LEU A 262 6.60 11.89 10.95
CA LEU A 262 6.19 10.64 11.63
C LEU A 262 4.75 10.25 11.29
N LYS A 263 3.84 11.22 11.16
CA LYS A 263 2.45 10.96 10.77
C LYS A 263 2.32 10.57 9.30
N LYS A 264 3.12 11.17 8.40
CA LYS A 264 3.21 10.73 6.99
C LYS A 264 3.72 9.28 6.89
N LEU A 265 4.76 8.94 7.65
CA LEU A 265 5.28 7.57 7.74
C LEU A 265 4.23 6.60 8.28
N GLU A 266 3.48 6.98 9.31
CA GLU A 266 2.38 6.17 9.84
C GLU A 266 1.28 5.94 8.79
N ILE A 267 0.89 6.98 8.04
CA ILE A 267 -0.11 6.88 6.96
C ILE A 267 0.39 5.93 5.85
N GLN A 268 1.67 6.04 5.47
CA GLN A 268 2.26 5.17 4.46
C GLN A 268 2.28 3.71 4.89
N GLU A 269 2.76 3.41 6.09
CA GLU A 269 2.80 2.06 6.65
C GLU A 269 1.37 1.50 6.87
N THR A 270 0.41 2.34 7.23
CA THR A 270 -1.02 1.96 7.34
C THR A 270 -1.63 1.64 5.97
N SER A 271 -1.24 2.37 4.91
CA SER A 271 -1.64 2.07 3.54
C SER A 271 -1.07 0.73 3.07
N GLU A 272 0.21 0.47 3.35
CA GLU A 272 0.86 -0.81 3.06
C GLU A 272 0.18 -1.98 3.78
N LYS A 273 -0.13 -1.80 5.07
CA LYS A 273 -0.93 -2.76 5.84
C LYS A 273 -2.28 -3.06 5.19
N SER A 274 -3.01 -2.04 4.78
CA SER A 274 -4.32 -2.21 4.12
C SER A 274 -4.21 -3.00 2.81
N ASN A 275 -3.13 -2.79 2.05
CA ASN A 275 -2.87 -3.55 0.82
C ASN A 275 -2.56 -5.02 1.13
N LEU A 276 -1.73 -5.31 2.13
CA LEU A 276 -1.42 -6.68 2.57
C LEU A 276 -2.67 -7.41 3.07
N ASP A 277 -3.53 -6.75 3.86
CA ASP A 277 -4.79 -7.32 4.35
C ASP A 277 -5.73 -7.70 3.19
N LYS A 278 -5.81 -6.87 2.14
CA LYS A 278 -6.57 -7.19 0.92
C LYS A 278 -6.00 -8.42 0.21
N LEU A 279 -4.69 -8.47 -0.01
CA LEU A 279 -4.01 -9.60 -0.67
C LEU A 279 -4.21 -10.91 0.09
N ILE A 280 -4.11 -10.88 1.43
CA ILE A 280 -4.39 -12.05 2.29
C ILE A 280 -5.85 -12.48 2.18
N GLY A 281 -6.77 -11.52 2.15
CA GLY A 281 -8.20 -11.77 1.96
C GLY A 281 -8.48 -12.47 0.63
N ASP A 282 -7.89 -11.99 -0.46
CA ASP A 282 -8.09 -12.53 -1.80
C ASP A 282 -7.48 -13.94 -1.95
N ILE A 283 -6.23 -14.14 -1.50
CA ILE A 283 -5.61 -15.49 -1.49
C ILE A 283 -6.43 -16.46 -0.64
N THR A 284 -6.97 -16.02 0.49
CA THR A 284 -7.80 -16.89 1.36
C THR A 284 -9.09 -17.31 0.65
N LYS A 285 -9.74 -16.40 -0.11
CA LYS A 285 -10.90 -16.73 -0.93
C LYS A 285 -10.54 -17.72 -2.03
N GLU A 286 -9.43 -17.50 -2.74
CA GLU A 286 -8.95 -18.40 -3.79
C GLU A 286 -8.67 -19.81 -3.26
N ILE A 287 -7.97 -19.94 -2.12
CA ILE A 287 -7.73 -21.23 -1.47
C ILE A 287 -9.05 -21.93 -1.15
N ARG A 288 -10.04 -21.20 -0.63
CA ARG A 288 -11.35 -21.76 -0.30
C ARG A 288 -12.09 -22.25 -1.56
N MET A 289 -12.04 -21.50 -2.65
CA MET A 289 -12.65 -21.90 -3.93
C MET A 289 -11.97 -23.15 -4.50
N LEU A 290 -10.64 -23.17 -4.54
CA LEU A 290 -9.86 -24.33 -5.02
C LEU A 290 -10.13 -25.57 -4.17
N LYS A 291 -10.16 -25.46 -2.84
CA LYS A 291 -10.54 -26.58 -1.94
C LYS A 291 -11.94 -27.10 -2.23
N LYS A 292 -12.89 -26.22 -2.53
CA LYS A 292 -14.27 -26.62 -2.87
C LYS A 292 -14.32 -27.35 -4.21
N GLU A 293 -13.64 -26.83 -5.22
CA GLU A 293 -13.57 -27.43 -6.55
C GLU A 293 -12.89 -28.80 -6.53
N LEU A 294 -11.75 -28.91 -5.85
CA LEU A 294 -11.02 -30.19 -5.69
C LEU A 294 -11.86 -31.23 -4.95
N ASN A 295 -12.57 -30.84 -3.88
CA ASN A 295 -13.47 -31.75 -3.18
C ASN A 295 -14.65 -32.21 -4.06
N GLN A 296 -15.20 -31.32 -4.88
CA GLN A 296 -16.27 -31.67 -5.80
C GLN A 296 -15.77 -32.64 -6.87
N ARG A 297 -14.61 -32.36 -7.48
CA ARG A 297 -13.98 -33.23 -8.46
C ARG A 297 -13.63 -34.59 -7.86
N ALA A 298 -13.08 -34.62 -6.64
CA ALA A 298 -12.75 -35.86 -5.94
C ALA A 298 -13.99 -36.73 -5.71
N LYS A 299 -15.14 -36.13 -5.31
CA LYS A 299 -16.40 -36.87 -5.15
C LYS A 299 -16.93 -37.43 -6.46
N THR A 300 -16.84 -36.67 -7.55
CA THR A 300 -17.24 -37.17 -8.88
C THR A 300 -16.38 -38.37 -9.29
N ILE A 301 -15.06 -38.27 -9.11
CA ILE A 301 -14.12 -39.35 -9.44
C ILE A 301 -14.33 -40.56 -8.53
N GLU A 302 -14.63 -40.37 -7.25
CA GLU A 302 -14.97 -41.46 -6.33
C GLU A 302 -16.26 -42.18 -6.77
N GLY A 303 -17.26 -41.44 -7.25
CA GLY A 303 -18.47 -42.02 -7.85
C GLY A 303 -18.17 -42.83 -9.10
N ASP A 304 -17.35 -42.29 -10.02
CA ASP A 304 -16.91 -42.97 -11.24
C ASP A 304 -16.08 -44.22 -10.92
N TYR A 305 -15.22 -44.15 -9.90
CA TYR A 305 -14.42 -45.28 -9.40
C TYR A 305 -15.33 -46.41 -8.90
N GLU A 306 -16.32 -46.12 -8.05
CA GLU A 306 -17.23 -47.13 -7.53
C GLU A 306 -18.10 -47.76 -8.63
N ALA A 307 -18.57 -46.95 -9.60
CA ALA A 307 -19.32 -47.45 -10.74
C ALA A 307 -18.49 -48.41 -11.61
N LEU A 308 -17.27 -48.01 -11.99
CA LEU A 308 -16.36 -48.84 -12.79
C LEU A 308 -15.92 -50.10 -12.02
N LYS A 309 -15.63 -49.97 -10.73
CA LYS A 309 -15.27 -51.10 -9.87
C LYS A 309 -16.40 -52.13 -9.87
N ASN A 310 -17.65 -51.72 -9.67
CA ASN A 310 -18.79 -52.63 -9.64
C ASN A 310 -19.03 -53.30 -11.00
N GLU A 311 -18.96 -52.53 -12.10
CA GLU A 311 -19.10 -53.07 -13.46
C GLU A 311 -18.04 -54.15 -13.76
N LEU A 312 -16.77 -53.85 -13.52
CA LEU A 312 -15.66 -54.78 -13.75
C LEU A 312 -15.67 -55.98 -12.79
N SER A 313 -16.09 -55.78 -11.54
CA SER A 313 -16.23 -56.87 -10.56
C SER A 313 -17.25 -57.91 -11.02
N ILE A 314 -18.38 -57.47 -11.56
CA ILE A 314 -19.43 -58.35 -12.11
C ILE A 314 -18.91 -59.10 -13.33
N LEU A 315 -18.22 -58.40 -14.24
CA LEU A 315 -17.69 -58.98 -15.48
C LEU A 315 -16.65 -60.08 -15.21
N ILE A 316 -15.68 -59.80 -14.32
CA ILE A 316 -14.57 -60.72 -14.01
C ILE A 316 -14.98 -61.77 -12.96
N GLY A 317 -16.01 -61.50 -12.15
CA GLY A 317 -16.42 -62.34 -11.02
C GLY A 317 -15.46 -62.24 -9.83
N SER A 318 -15.10 -61.01 -9.47
CA SER A 318 -14.27 -60.66 -8.30
C SER A 318 -15.15 -60.39 -7.08
N THR A 319 -14.74 -60.87 -5.91
CA THR A 319 -15.47 -60.72 -4.64
C THR A 319 -14.64 -60.09 -3.51
N GLY A 320 -13.32 -59.96 -3.68
CA GLY A 320 -12.41 -59.50 -2.62
C GLY A 320 -12.18 -57.99 -2.55
N ILE A 321 -12.81 -57.20 -3.43
CA ILE A 321 -12.54 -55.76 -3.57
C ILE A 321 -13.70 -54.85 -3.14
N THR A 322 -14.77 -55.41 -2.57
CA THR A 322 -15.95 -54.65 -2.13
C THR A 322 -15.57 -53.54 -1.15
N ASP A 323 -14.68 -53.82 -0.20
CA ASP A 323 -14.23 -52.86 0.83
C ASP A 323 -13.11 -51.91 0.38
N LYS A 324 -12.61 -52.04 -0.86
CA LYS A 324 -11.53 -51.20 -1.38
C LYS A 324 -12.07 -49.87 -1.89
N LYS A 325 -11.95 -48.85 -1.03
CA LYS A 325 -12.29 -47.45 -1.33
C LYS A 325 -11.28 -46.78 -2.26
N PHE A 326 -11.74 -45.72 -2.93
CA PHE A 326 -10.89 -44.82 -3.71
C PHE A 326 -9.68 -44.33 -2.89
N ARG A 327 -8.50 -44.21 -3.53
CA ARG A 327 -7.21 -43.84 -2.93
C ARG A 327 -6.64 -44.83 -1.89
N ASN A 328 -7.24 -46.01 -1.71
CA ASN A 328 -6.63 -47.07 -0.89
C ASN A 328 -5.68 -47.92 -1.74
N PHE A 329 -4.37 -47.74 -1.52
CA PHE A 329 -3.31 -48.52 -2.17
C PHE A 329 -2.64 -49.54 -1.21
N ASP A 330 -3.38 -49.99 -0.20
CA ASP A 330 -2.90 -51.03 0.71
C ASP A 330 -2.80 -52.37 0.00
N LYS A 331 -1.89 -53.22 0.47
CA LYS A 331 -1.69 -54.56 -0.09
C LYS A 331 -3.00 -55.36 -0.03
N LEU A 332 -3.38 -55.98 -1.15
CA LEU A 332 -4.50 -56.92 -1.17
C LEU A 332 -4.09 -58.22 -0.47
N LYS A 333 -5.02 -58.77 0.33
CA LYS A 333 -4.86 -60.04 1.02
C LYS A 333 -5.59 -61.12 0.21
N GLY A 334 -4.89 -62.19 -0.15
CA GLY A 334 -5.44 -63.29 -0.94
C GLY A 334 -4.33 -64.15 -1.55
N SER A 335 -4.70 -65.21 -2.26
CA SER A 335 -3.79 -66.06 -3.01
C SER A 335 -4.45 -66.60 -4.29
N GLY A 336 -3.61 -66.94 -5.27
CA GLY A 336 -4.02 -67.60 -6.51
C GLY A 336 -4.89 -66.73 -7.43
N THR A 337 -5.76 -67.38 -8.20
CA THR A 337 -6.56 -66.77 -9.27
C THR A 337 -7.51 -65.67 -8.79
N ASN A 338 -8.01 -65.74 -7.55
CA ASN A 338 -8.90 -64.71 -7.01
C ASN A 338 -8.16 -63.39 -6.77
N LEU A 339 -6.91 -63.44 -6.27
CA LEU A 339 -6.08 -62.25 -6.13
C LEU A 339 -5.79 -61.60 -7.48
N ASN A 340 -5.53 -62.41 -8.52
CA ASN A 340 -5.29 -61.89 -9.87
C ASN A 340 -6.52 -61.20 -10.45
N LYS A 341 -7.73 -61.74 -10.23
CA LYS A 341 -8.98 -61.08 -10.63
C LYS A 341 -9.14 -59.73 -9.94
N ASP A 342 -8.95 -59.71 -8.62
CA ASP A 342 -9.08 -58.51 -7.79
C ASP A 342 -8.08 -57.41 -8.22
N LEU A 343 -6.83 -57.79 -8.50
CA LEU A 343 -5.80 -56.88 -8.99
C LEU A 343 -6.11 -56.35 -10.38
N LEU A 344 -6.51 -57.23 -11.31
CA LEU A 344 -6.87 -56.82 -12.68
C LEU A 344 -8.02 -55.81 -12.67
N VAL A 345 -9.05 -56.03 -11.86
CA VAL A 345 -10.15 -55.06 -11.73
C VAL A 345 -9.61 -53.69 -11.28
N ILE A 346 -8.83 -53.64 -10.20
CA ILE A 346 -8.30 -52.38 -9.67
C ILE A 346 -7.43 -51.66 -10.70
N PHE A 347 -6.56 -52.40 -11.37
CA PHE A 347 -5.68 -51.88 -12.41
C PHE A 347 -6.47 -51.26 -13.58
N LEU A 348 -7.45 -52.00 -14.10
CA LEU A 348 -8.31 -51.51 -15.18
C LEU A 348 -9.12 -50.27 -14.75
N VAL A 349 -9.67 -50.26 -13.54
CA VAL A 349 -10.41 -49.10 -13.00
C VAL A 349 -9.53 -47.86 -13.01
N TYR A 350 -8.32 -47.94 -12.43
CA TYR A 350 -7.42 -46.79 -12.35
C TYR A 350 -6.92 -46.33 -13.73
N MET A 351 -6.62 -47.25 -14.66
CA MET A 351 -6.24 -46.88 -16.03
C MET A 351 -7.38 -46.17 -16.78
N ASN A 352 -8.61 -46.65 -16.67
CA ASN A 352 -9.80 -46.02 -17.27
C ASN A 352 -10.08 -44.63 -16.67
N LEU A 353 -9.90 -44.47 -15.35
CA LEU A 353 -10.05 -43.19 -14.69
C LEU A 353 -9.00 -42.18 -15.16
N ILE A 354 -7.75 -42.60 -15.32
CA ILE A 354 -6.70 -41.72 -15.86
C ILE A 354 -7.02 -41.39 -17.33
N ASP A 355 -7.32 -42.36 -18.18
CA ASP A 355 -7.61 -42.10 -19.60
C ASP A 355 -8.78 -41.13 -19.80
N SER A 356 -9.81 -41.22 -18.96
CA SER A 356 -11.01 -40.39 -19.09
C SER A 356 -10.92 -39.01 -18.44
N LYS A 357 -10.15 -38.84 -17.36
CA LYS A 357 -10.14 -37.62 -16.53
C LYS A 357 -8.79 -36.90 -16.48
N SER A 358 -7.74 -37.51 -16.98
CA SER A 358 -6.40 -36.92 -16.97
C SER A 358 -6.28 -35.79 -17.96
N ILE A 359 -5.49 -34.79 -17.58
CA ILE A 359 -5.12 -33.67 -18.45
C ILE A 359 -4.04 -34.10 -19.46
N THR A 360 -3.31 -35.19 -19.15
CA THR A 360 -2.20 -35.71 -19.97
C THR A 360 -2.44 -37.18 -20.29
N SER A 361 -2.35 -37.52 -21.58
CA SER A 361 -2.42 -38.91 -22.07
C SER A 361 -1.01 -39.46 -22.24
N LEU A 362 -0.77 -40.63 -21.65
CA LEU A 362 0.44 -41.43 -21.83
C LEU A 362 0.02 -42.84 -22.25
N PRO A 363 0.86 -43.57 -22.99
CA PRO A 363 0.56 -44.94 -23.34
C PRO A 363 0.50 -45.85 -22.11
N PHE A 364 -0.45 -46.77 -22.10
CA PHE A 364 -0.56 -47.80 -21.07
C PHE A 364 0.05 -49.12 -21.54
N ALA A 365 0.74 -49.81 -20.66
CA ALA A 365 1.36 -51.09 -20.94
C ALA A 365 1.05 -52.09 -19.82
N ILE A 366 0.55 -53.27 -20.21
CA ILE A 366 0.33 -54.39 -19.30
C ILE A 366 1.15 -55.57 -19.80
N ASP A 367 2.07 -56.03 -18.95
CA ASP A 367 2.71 -57.32 -19.14
C ASP A 367 1.77 -58.45 -18.71
N SER A 368 1.95 -59.63 -19.31
CA SER A 368 0.97 -60.72 -19.24
C SER A 368 0.56 -61.05 -17.81
N PHE A 369 -0.73 -61.25 -17.58
CA PHE A 369 -1.26 -61.59 -16.24
C PHE A 369 -1.27 -63.10 -15.95
N VAL A 370 -0.84 -63.92 -16.92
CA VAL A 370 -0.93 -65.39 -16.84
C VAL A 370 0.29 -65.95 -16.13
N LYS A 371 0.21 -66.03 -14.80
CA LYS A 371 1.27 -66.65 -13.99
C LYS A 371 1.09 -68.14 -13.72
N ASN A 372 -0.09 -68.76 -13.93
CA ASN A 372 -0.34 -70.21 -13.69
C ASN A 372 -1.62 -70.72 -14.37
N GLU A 373 -1.73 -72.05 -14.52
CA GLU A 373 -2.92 -72.81 -14.98
C GLU A 373 -4.22 -72.25 -14.40
N THR A 374 -4.98 -71.56 -15.25
CA THR A 374 -6.25 -70.94 -14.89
C THR A 374 -7.34 -71.54 -15.75
N ASP A 375 -8.51 -71.83 -15.16
CA ASP A 375 -9.69 -72.34 -15.87
C ASP A 375 -10.01 -71.47 -17.10
N GLU A 376 -10.20 -72.09 -18.27
CA GLU A 376 -10.50 -71.42 -19.53
C GLU A 376 -11.68 -70.45 -19.43
N LYS A 377 -12.68 -70.76 -18.60
CA LYS A 377 -13.84 -69.87 -18.37
C LYS A 377 -13.46 -68.59 -17.65
N VAL A 378 -12.50 -68.66 -16.72
CA VAL A 378 -12.00 -67.50 -15.98
C VAL A 378 -11.10 -66.66 -16.86
N LEU A 379 -10.21 -67.29 -17.62
CA LEU A 379 -9.35 -66.60 -18.60
C LEU A 379 -10.19 -65.82 -19.61
N LYS A 380 -11.24 -66.43 -20.17
CA LYS A 380 -12.14 -65.75 -21.10
C LYS A 380 -12.72 -64.46 -20.51
N LYS A 381 -13.25 -64.50 -19.29
CA LYS A 381 -13.81 -63.31 -18.61
C LYS A 381 -12.77 -62.21 -18.38
N MET A 382 -11.52 -62.57 -18.07
CA MET A 382 -10.44 -61.60 -17.88
C MET A 382 -10.01 -60.96 -19.20
N PHE A 383 -9.93 -61.74 -20.29
CA PHE A 383 -9.67 -61.20 -21.62
C PHE A 383 -10.83 -60.37 -22.17
N ASP A 384 -12.07 -60.72 -21.88
CA ASP A 384 -13.24 -59.90 -22.21
C ASP A 384 -13.15 -58.51 -21.53
N ALA A 385 -12.65 -58.46 -20.29
CA ALA A 385 -12.39 -57.20 -19.58
C ALA A 385 -11.30 -56.36 -20.25
N ILE A 386 -10.22 -57.00 -20.69
CA ILE A 386 -9.11 -56.34 -21.40
C ILE A 386 -9.58 -55.80 -22.75
N ASN A 387 -10.32 -56.59 -23.52
CA ASN A 387 -10.88 -56.15 -24.80
C ASN A 387 -11.80 -54.94 -24.63
N SER A 388 -12.68 -54.98 -23.63
CA SER A 388 -13.72 -53.96 -23.46
C SER A 388 -13.27 -52.70 -22.71
N LYS A 389 -12.24 -52.79 -21.85
CA LYS A 389 -11.83 -51.69 -20.95
C LYS A 389 -10.34 -51.34 -20.99
N PHE A 390 -9.49 -52.11 -21.66
CA PHE A 390 -8.07 -51.76 -21.83
C PHE A 390 -7.73 -51.43 -23.28
N LEU A 391 -8.03 -52.34 -24.21
CA LEU A 391 -7.75 -52.15 -25.63
C LEU A 391 -8.66 -51.09 -26.27
N SER A 392 -9.75 -50.73 -25.59
CA SER A 392 -10.70 -49.69 -25.99
C SER A 392 -10.38 -48.29 -25.42
N LEU A 393 -9.31 -48.14 -24.64
CA LEU A 393 -8.89 -46.84 -24.11
C LEU A 393 -8.56 -45.87 -25.25
N LYS A 394 -8.71 -44.56 -24.99
CA LYS A 394 -8.35 -43.52 -25.98
C LYS A 394 -6.84 -43.41 -26.15
N SER A 395 -6.11 -43.63 -25.06
CA SER A 395 -4.64 -43.65 -25.05
C SER A 395 -4.12 -44.91 -25.74
N GLN A 396 -2.93 -44.81 -26.32
CA GLN A 396 -2.25 -45.96 -26.92
C GLN A 396 -2.02 -47.06 -25.87
N THR A 397 -2.33 -48.30 -26.21
CA THR A 397 -2.19 -49.44 -25.31
C THR A 397 -1.23 -50.48 -25.87
N PHE A 398 -0.45 -51.07 -24.98
CA PHE A 398 0.46 -52.19 -25.26
C PHE A 398 0.10 -53.34 -24.34
N PHE A 399 -0.15 -54.51 -24.91
CA PHE A 399 -0.51 -55.70 -24.16
C PHE A 399 0.39 -56.86 -24.56
N SER A 400 1.14 -57.40 -23.60
CA SER A 400 1.98 -58.58 -23.81
C SER A 400 1.14 -59.85 -23.64
N ILE A 401 1.09 -60.69 -24.68
CA ILE A 401 0.29 -61.91 -24.70
C ILE A 401 1.06 -63.09 -25.27
N ILE A 402 0.90 -64.26 -24.64
CA ILE A 402 1.37 -65.53 -25.18
C ILE A 402 0.49 -65.93 -26.36
N ARG A 403 1.09 -66.43 -27.44
CA ARG A 403 0.41 -66.79 -28.70
C ARG A 403 -0.85 -67.64 -28.50
N ASP A 404 -0.82 -68.60 -27.58
CA ASP A 404 -1.94 -69.51 -27.31
C ASP A 404 -3.19 -68.80 -26.74
N ASN A 405 -3.00 -67.65 -26.11
CA ASN A 405 -4.08 -66.85 -25.52
C ASN A 405 -4.65 -65.80 -26.50
N LEU A 406 -4.04 -65.63 -27.67
CA LEU A 406 -4.51 -64.69 -28.71
C LEU A 406 -5.94 -64.99 -29.16
N LYS A 407 -6.38 -66.25 -29.03
CA LYS A 407 -7.75 -66.70 -29.32
C LYS A 407 -8.85 -65.99 -28.52
N TYR A 408 -8.50 -65.28 -27.44
CA TYR A 408 -9.43 -64.52 -26.60
C TYR A 408 -9.42 -63.01 -26.88
N VAL A 409 -8.65 -62.54 -27.86
CA VAL A 409 -8.57 -61.10 -28.23
C VAL A 409 -9.40 -60.86 -29.48
N ASP A 410 -10.58 -60.25 -29.31
CA ASP A 410 -11.55 -60.05 -30.39
C ASP A 410 -11.33 -58.75 -31.18
N SER A 411 -10.45 -57.86 -30.70
CA SER A 411 -10.27 -56.51 -31.25
C SER A 411 -9.25 -56.48 -32.41
N LYS A 412 -9.45 -55.57 -33.38
CA LYS A 412 -8.47 -55.30 -34.46
C LYS A 412 -7.22 -54.65 -33.85
N VAL A 413 -6.28 -55.49 -33.42
CA VAL A 413 -5.01 -55.07 -32.81
C VAL A 413 -3.86 -55.23 -33.79
N ASN A 414 -2.90 -54.29 -33.74
CA ASN A 414 -1.62 -54.46 -34.43
C ASN A 414 -0.77 -55.44 -33.64
N GLN A 415 -0.28 -56.50 -34.29
CA GLN A 415 0.48 -57.56 -33.66
C GLN A 415 1.97 -57.38 -33.95
N VAL A 416 2.80 -57.38 -32.91
CA VAL A 416 4.26 -57.37 -33.02
C VAL A 416 4.77 -58.67 -32.39
N ASN A 417 5.34 -59.55 -33.20
CA ASN A 417 5.89 -60.81 -32.73
C ASN A 417 7.31 -60.58 -32.22
N ILE A 418 7.54 -60.85 -30.94
CA ILE A 418 8.85 -60.71 -30.29
C ILE A 418 9.44 -62.12 -30.09
N GLU A 419 10.34 -62.52 -30.98
CA GLU A 419 11.02 -63.83 -30.92
C GLU A 419 12.41 -63.75 -30.26
N SER A 420 12.97 -62.54 -30.13
CA SER A 420 14.28 -62.30 -29.52
C SER A 420 14.33 -60.94 -28.81
N PRO A 421 15.29 -60.71 -27.88
CA PRO A 421 15.40 -59.44 -27.18
C PRO A 421 15.65 -58.28 -28.15
N LEU A 422 14.67 -57.38 -28.25
CA LEU A 422 14.73 -56.22 -29.16
C LEU A 422 15.79 -55.20 -28.69
N LEU A 423 15.86 -54.93 -27.39
CA LEU A 423 16.72 -53.89 -26.83
C LEU A 423 18.13 -54.39 -26.51
N LYS A 424 18.87 -54.86 -27.53
CA LYS A 424 20.33 -55.02 -27.42
C LYS A 424 21.03 -53.78 -27.91
N ARG A 425 22.15 -53.42 -27.26
CA ARG A 425 22.97 -52.24 -27.62
C ARG A 425 23.36 -52.21 -29.09
N GLU A 426 23.59 -53.40 -29.65
CA GLU A 426 23.96 -53.64 -31.05
C GLU A 426 22.83 -53.31 -32.05
N TYR A 427 21.56 -53.39 -31.63
CA TYR A 427 20.39 -53.16 -32.49
C TYR A 427 19.79 -51.75 -32.34
N TYR A 428 20.31 -50.93 -31.43
CA TYR A 428 19.79 -49.58 -31.16
C TYR A 428 19.85 -48.67 -32.39
N SER A 429 20.94 -48.74 -33.17
CA SER A 429 21.14 -47.93 -34.37
C SER A 429 20.18 -48.26 -35.51
N ASP A 430 19.67 -49.49 -35.53
CA ASP A 430 18.72 -49.95 -36.55
C ASP A 430 17.27 -49.72 -36.09
N LEU A 431 16.95 -50.03 -34.83
CA LEU A 431 15.64 -49.77 -34.23
C LEU A 431 15.30 -48.27 -34.17
N SER A 432 16.29 -47.40 -33.94
CA SER A 432 16.06 -45.94 -33.94
C SER A 432 15.70 -45.36 -35.30
N LYS A 433 16.02 -46.06 -36.40
CA LYS A 433 15.63 -45.64 -37.76
C LYS A 433 14.21 -46.10 -38.13
N GLU A 434 13.72 -47.18 -37.52
CA GLU A 434 12.38 -47.72 -37.76
C GLU A 434 11.28 -47.03 -36.94
N ILE A 435 11.65 -46.30 -35.87
CA ILE A 435 10.70 -45.63 -34.95
C ILE A 435 10.35 -44.19 -35.41
N ILE A 436 10.81 -43.73 -36.58
CA ILE A 436 10.49 -42.40 -37.15
C ILE A 436 9.30 -42.45 -38.11
#